data_AF-A0A956MGN1-F1
#
_entry.id   AF-A0A956MGN1-F1
#
_cell.length_a   1.000
_cell.length_b   1.000
_cell.length_c   1.000
_cell.angle_alpha   90.00
_cell.angle_beta   90.00
_cell.angle_gamma   90.00
#
_symmetry.space_group_name_H-M   'P 1'
#
loop_
_entity.id
_entity.type
_entity.pdbx_description
1 polymer ?
#
loop_
_entity_poly.entity_id
_entity_poly.type
_entity_poly.pdbx_seq_one_letter_code
_entity_poly.pdbx_strand_id
1 'polypeptide(L)'
;MIQQQRTDERGMTLVEILIVISIFAFIVAGAMGFMATQNKAFYRGAEKMTALQNLRFTLDRLETDLQTAGTGVPQGQPWMLYAGDKAIAFAADYATNVANNLGAVYYDPGAPTGTVSSLRTSVTIPTTSFVVGDTLYHDPPLSSNPSPAEVIMFFFTPDTATARSDDYALYRQVNNAAPELVSRSLLQMGSEPFFRFFYQRDSTGVASFNDSIPANQLPLKHAAKLEASVADTGQSAKLDLFRAVRVQVRATNGLTGPEERTADLSLMIDMRNSKYPRLQSCGDDPILGTAGFSAMDVDTTAGQDAVLLQWNPATDEVMGEQDVIRYTLWRRLAGDPWADPFLSIPAGAATYSYLDTNVTVGDTYVYAVAAQDCTPKLSGMLEAAPVTVN
;
A
#
# COMPACT_ATOMS: atom_id res chain seq x y z
N MET A 1 95.63 -36.86 5.57
CA MET A 1 94.81 -37.99 5.13
C MET A 1 93.37 -37.48 5.03
N ILE A 2 92.99 -36.95 3.86
CA ILE A 2 91.66 -36.38 3.60
C ILE A 2 90.97 -37.36 2.66
N GLN A 3 90.00 -38.14 3.16
CA GLN A 3 89.15 -38.96 2.31
C GLN A 3 88.25 -38.02 1.50
N GLN A 4 88.48 -37.94 0.19
CA GLN A 4 87.46 -37.44 -0.74
C GLN A 4 86.27 -38.39 -0.68
N GLN A 5 85.17 -37.96 -0.04
CA GLN A 5 83.86 -38.54 -0.32
C GLN A 5 83.55 -38.26 -1.79
N ARG A 6 83.69 -39.28 -2.65
CA ARG A 6 83.02 -39.28 -3.96
C ARG A 6 81.53 -39.31 -3.67
N THR A 7 80.85 -38.19 -3.89
CA THR A 7 79.42 -38.19 -4.11
C THR A 7 79.15 -39.08 -5.33
N ASP A 8 78.38 -40.14 -5.12
CA ASP A 8 77.97 -41.07 -6.18
C ASP A 8 76.98 -40.31 -7.08
N GLU A 9 77.49 -39.61 -8.09
CA GLU A 9 76.68 -38.96 -9.13
C GLU A 9 76.19 -40.02 -10.13
N ARG A 10 75.33 -40.93 -9.66
CA ARG A 10 74.59 -41.81 -10.56
C ARG A 10 73.51 -40.98 -11.26
N GLY A 11 73.64 -40.80 -12.58
CA GLY A 11 72.61 -40.16 -13.39
C GLY A 11 71.26 -40.87 -13.27
N MET A 12 70.16 -40.12 -13.42
CA MET A 12 68.80 -40.67 -13.34
C MET A 12 68.59 -41.81 -14.35
N THR A 13 67.98 -42.89 -13.89
CA THR A 13 67.57 -44.00 -14.74
C THR A 13 66.35 -43.61 -15.59
N LEU A 14 66.20 -44.26 -16.74
CA LEU A 14 65.05 -44.04 -17.64
C LEU A 14 63.71 -44.33 -16.95
N VAL A 15 63.70 -45.25 -15.98
CA VAL A 15 62.53 -45.57 -15.14
C VAL A 15 62.20 -44.42 -14.18
N GLU A 16 63.20 -43.80 -13.53
CA GLU A 16 62.98 -42.64 -12.66
C GLU A 16 62.44 -41.44 -13.46
N ILE A 17 62.96 -41.19 -14.66
CA ILE A 17 62.45 -40.12 -15.53
C ILE A 17 60.98 -40.38 -15.93
N LEU A 18 60.62 -41.63 -16.25
CA LEU A 18 59.23 -42.01 -16.55
C LEU A 18 58.29 -41.80 -15.35
N ILE A 19 58.74 -42.16 -14.14
CA ILE A 19 57.95 -41.97 -12.91
C ILE A 19 57.75 -40.47 -12.64
N VAL A 20 58.82 -39.66 -12.76
CA VAL A 20 58.76 -38.20 -12.55
C VAL A 20 57.82 -37.54 -13.54
N ILE A 21 57.91 -37.86 -14.84
CA ILE A 21 57.02 -37.30 -15.87
C ILE A 21 55.57 -37.71 -15.61
N SER A 22 55.32 -38.95 -15.20
CA SER A 22 53.97 -39.43 -14.89
C SER A 22 53.36 -38.68 -13.71
N ILE A 23 54.10 -38.57 -12.60
CA ILE A 23 53.66 -37.82 -11.41
C ILE A 23 53.42 -36.36 -11.76
N PHE A 24 54.33 -35.74 -12.52
CA PHE A 24 54.17 -34.36 -12.98
C PHE A 24 52.91 -34.20 -13.83
N ALA A 25 52.66 -35.10 -14.79
CA ALA A 25 51.46 -35.07 -15.61
C ALA A 25 50.17 -35.18 -14.77
N PHE A 26 50.14 -36.06 -13.76
CA PHE A 26 49.00 -36.17 -12.84
C PHE A 26 48.79 -34.89 -12.00
N ILE A 27 49.87 -34.30 -11.48
CA ILE A 27 49.80 -33.05 -10.70
C ILE A 27 49.30 -31.89 -11.58
N VAL A 28 49.86 -31.75 -12.79
CA VAL A 28 49.46 -30.71 -13.75
C VAL A 28 48.01 -30.89 -14.16
N ALA A 29 47.58 -32.12 -14.48
CA ALA A 29 46.18 -32.41 -14.81
C ALA A 29 45.24 -32.09 -13.64
N GLY A 30 45.62 -32.44 -12.41
CA GLY A 30 44.87 -32.09 -11.20
C GLY A 30 44.78 -30.57 -10.97
N ALA A 31 45.88 -29.85 -11.13
CA ALA A 31 45.93 -28.40 -11.00
C ALA A 31 45.09 -27.69 -12.08
N MET A 32 45.16 -28.15 -13.33
CA MET A 32 44.34 -27.64 -14.43
C MET A 32 42.85 -27.90 -14.20
N GLY A 33 42.47 -29.10 -13.74
CA GLY A 33 41.09 -29.44 -13.41
C GLY A 33 40.53 -28.58 -12.26
N PHE A 34 41.33 -28.35 -11.23
CA PHE A 34 41.00 -27.45 -10.13
C PHE A 34 40.84 -26.00 -10.61
N MET A 35 41.76 -25.50 -11.44
CA MET A 35 41.68 -24.15 -12.02
C MET A 35 40.46 -23.98 -12.92
N ALA A 36 40.14 -24.97 -13.76
CA ALA A 36 38.94 -24.94 -14.61
C ALA A 36 37.65 -24.89 -13.77
N THR A 37 37.62 -25.63 -12.66
CA THR A 37 36.48 -25.64 -11.73
C THR A 37 36.33 -24.30 -11.00
N GLN A 38 37.44 -23.72 -10.54
CA GLN A 38 37.43 -22.39 -9.93
C GLN A 38 36.98 -21.30 -10.91
N ASN A 39 37.50 -21.30 -12.14
CA ASN A 39 37.09 -20.35 -13.16
C ASN A 39 35.58 -20.47 -13.45
N LYS A 40 35.07 -21.69 -13.60
CA LYS A 40 33.62 -21.92 -13.80
C LYS A 40 32.78 -21.44 -12.62
N ALA A 41 33.24 -21.66 -11.39
CA ALA A 41 32.56 -21.17 -10.19
C ALA A 41 32.57 -19.63 -10.14
N PHE A 42 33.70 -19.00 -10.49
CA PHE A 42 33.83 -17.54 -10.55
C PHE A 42 32.88 -16.93 -11.58
N TYR A 43 32.82 -17.46 -12.81
CA TYR A 43 31.90 -16.98 -13.84
C TYR A 43 30.44 -17.12 -13.41
N ARG A 44 30.05 -18.27 -12.84
CA ARG A 44 28.70 -18.46 -12.28
C ARG A 44 28.37 -17.46 -11.18
N GLY A 45 29.35 -17.13 -10.34
CA GLY A 45 29.22 -16.11 -9.30
C GLY A 45 29.00 -14.71 -9.90
N ALA A 46 29.77 -14.34 -10.93
CA ALA A 46 29.67 -13.05 -11.60
C ALA A 46 28.32 -12.88 -12.32
N GLU A 47 27.83 -13.91 -13.02
CA GLU A 47 26.52 -13.92 -13.67
C GLU A 47 25.39 -13.74 -12.65
N LYS A 48 25.44 -14.47 -11.53
CA LYS A 48 24.44 -14.33 -10.46
C LYS A 48 24.48 -12.94 -9.83
N MET A 49 25.67 -12.36 -9.67
CA MET A 49 25.81 -11.00 -9.15
C MET A 49 25.16 -9.97 -10.08
N THR A 50 25.23 -10.15 -11.40
CA THR A 50 24.56 -9.29 -12.38
C THR A 50 23.04 -9.34 -12.21
N ALA A 51 22.46 -10.53 -12.08
CA ALA A 51 21.02 -10.68 -11.80
C ALA A 51 20.61 -10.01 -10.48
N LEU A 52 21.43 -10.14 -9.42
CA LEU A 52 21.17 -9.48 -8.14
C LEU A 52 21.27 -7.95 -8.20
N GLN A 53 22.23 -7.40 -8.94
CA GLN A 53 22.36 -5.95 -9.13
C GLN A 53 21.14 -5.39 -9.87
N ASN A 54 20.68 -6.09 -10.91
CA ASN A 54 19.48 -5.72 -11.65
C ASN A 54 18.22 -5.71 -10.76
N LEU A 55 18.07 -6.70 -9.87
CA LEU A 55 16.98 -6.71 -8.87
C LEU A 55 17.08 -5.53 -7.91
N ARG A 56 18.27 -5.19 -7.43
CA ARG A 56 18.44 -4.05 -6.51
C ARG A 56 18.04 -2.73 -7.16
N PHE A 57 18.43 -2.51 -8.41
CA PHE A 57 18.00 -1.33 -9.16
C PHE A 57 16.48 -1.30 -9.36
N THR A 58 15.90 -2.45 -9.71
CA THR A 58 14.44 -2.60 -9.85
C THR A 58 13.73 -2.24 -8.55
N LEU A 59 14.23 -2.74 -7.42
CA LEU A 59 13.68 -2.51 -6.10
C LEU A 59 13.74 -1.04 -5.71
N ASP A 60 14.93 -0.45 -5.78
CA ASP A 60 15.19 0.92 -5.38
C ASP A 60 14.30 1.90 -6.15
N ARG A 61 14.16 1.67 -7.47
CA ARG A 61 13.28 2.47 -8.31
C ARG A 61 11.82 2.33 -7.95
N LEU A 62 11.33 1.11 -7.70
CA LEU A 62 9.93 0.87 -7.34
C LEU A 62 9.61 1.43 -5.95
N GLU A 63 10.47 1.18 -4.96
CA GLU A 63 10.27 1.62 -3.59
C GLU A 63 10.26 3.15 -3.48
N THR A 64 11.21 3.82 -4.14
CA THR A 64 11.33 5.29 -4.14
C THR A 64 10.05 5.98 -4.59
N ASP A 65 9.36 5.45 -5.61
CA ASP A 65 8.17 6.09 -6.15
C ASP A 65 6.87 5.56 -5.56
N LEU A 66 6.77 4.25 -5.30
CA LEU A 66 5.53 3.69 -4.74
C LEU A 66 5.27 4.18 -3.31
N GLN A 67 6.32 4.53 -2.56
CA GLN A 67 6.16 5.13 -1.24
C GLN A 67 5.64 6.57 -1.29
N THR A 68 5.74 7.28 -2.44
CA THR A 68 5.19 8.64 -2.60
C THR A 68 3.74 8.64 -3.08
N ALA A 69 3.17 7.47 -3.40
CA ALA A 69 1.79 7.36 -3.87
C ALA A 69 0.82 8.04 -2.89
N GLY A 70 0.05 9.02 -3.39
CA GLY A 70 -0.90 9.81 -2.61
C GLY A 70 -0.35 11.07 -1.95
N THR A 71 0.96 11.30 -1.95
CA THR A 71 1.55 12.56 -1.44
C THR A 71 1.10 13.74 -2.29
N GLY A 72 0.68 14.84 -1.66
CA GLY A 72 0.35 16.09 -2.35
C GLY A 72 -0.81 15.99 -3.35
N VAL A 73 -1.61 14.92 -3.29
CA VAL A 73 -2.79 14.74 -4.14
C VAL A 73 -3.96 15.57 -3.58
N PRO A 74 -4.51 16.54 -4.32
CA PRO A 74 -5.63 17.37 -3.85
C PRO A 74 -6.90 16.56 -3.59
N GLN A 75 -7.78 17.09 -2.74
CA GLN A 75 -9.06 16.46 -2.44
C GLN A 75 -9.89 16.24 -3.70
N GLY A 76 -10.39 15.01 -3.88
CA GLY A 76 -11.20 14.59 -5.01
C GLY A 76 -10.40 14.09 -6.22
N GLN A 77 -9.09 14.36 -6.29
CA GLN A 77 -8.22 13.69 -7.26
C GLN A 77 -7.94 12.26 -6.78
N PRO A 78 -8.17 11.22 -7.61
CA PRO A 78 -7.82 9.86 -7.28
C PRO A 78 -6.30 9.69 -7.14
N TRP A 79 -5.86 9.21 -5.99
CA TRP A 79 -4.45 8.89 -5.77
C TRP A 79 -4.05 7.56 -6.42
N MET A 80 -4.98 6.61 -6.58
CA MET A 80 -4.75 5.34 -7.26
C MET A 80 -5.66 5.25 -8.49
N LEU A 81 -5.07 5.04 -9.66
CA LEU A 81 -5.78 5.09 -10.94
C LEU A 81 -5.97 3.71 -11.55
N TYR A 82 -4.97 2.85 -11.43
CA TYR A 82 -4.97 1.52 -12.03
C TYR A 82 -4.16 0.53 -11.21
N ALA A 83 -4.71 -0.67 -11.02
CA ALA A 83 -4.05 -1.78 -10.35
C ALA A 83 -4.28 -3.07 -11.14
N GLY A 84 -3.25 -3.55 -11.83
CA GLY A 84 -3.27 -4.78 -12.61
C GLY A 84 -2.06 -5.68 -12.33
N ASP A 85 -2.05 -6.85 -12.94
CA ASP A 85 -1.00 -7.87 -12.78
C ASP A 85 0.40 -7.39 -13.23
N LYS A 86 0.44 -6.62 -14.33
CA LYS A 86 1.65 -6.14 -15.02
C LYS A 86 1.79 -4.62 -15.01
N ALA A 87 0.80 -3.88 -14.53
CA ALA A 87 0.84 -2.42 -14.52
C ALA A 87 0.18 -1.84 -13.27
N ILE A 88 0.74 -0.75 -12.77
CA ILE A 88 0.20 0.06 -11.68
C ILE A 88 0.32 1.54 -12.07
N ALA A 89 -0.71 2.32 -11.76
CA ALA A 89 -0.73 3.77 -11.98
C ALA A 89 -1.32 4.49 -10.77
N PHE A 90 -0.62 5.50 -10.30
CA PHE A 90 -0.98 6.30 -9.12
C PHE A 90 -0.59 7.77 -9.32
N ALA A 91 -1.14 8.65 -8.50
CA ALA A 91 -0.82 10.08 -8.49
C ALA A 91 0.00 10.45 -7.25
N ALA A 92 0.93 11.38 -7.43
CA ALA A 92 1.75 11.95 -6.37
C ALA A 92 2.38 13.28 -6.82
N ASP A 93 2.55 14.24 -5.91
CA ASP A 93 3.47 15.37 -6.06
C ASP A 93 4.90 14.87 -5.77
N TYR A 94 5.46 14.11 -6.71
CA TYR A 94 6.74 13.42 -6.53
C TYR A 94 7.92 14.36 -6.78
N ALA A 95 7.89 15.16 -7.84
CA ALA A 95 8.99 16.03 -8.20
C ALA A 95 8.55 17.46 -8.57
N THR A 96 9.40 18.43 -8.25
CA THR A 96 9.22 19.82 -8.67
C THR A 96 10.48 20.40 -9.29
N ASN A 97 10.31 21.22 -10.32
CA ASN A 97 11.38 22.05 -10.91
C ASN A 97 11.34 23.51 -10.40
N VAL A 98 10.46 23.81 -9.45
CA VAL A 98 10.31 25.14 -8.87
C VAL A 98 11.03 25.18 -7.52
N ALA A 99 11.97 26.11 -7.39
CA ALA A 99 12.68 26.29 -6.12
C ALA A 99 11.71 26.64 -4.99
N ASN A 100 11.95 26.09 -3.79
CA ASN A 100 11.14 26.29 -2.58
C ASN A 100 9.69 25.78 -2.65
N ASN A 101 9.35 24.89 -3.59
CA ASN A 101 8.11 24.13 -3.47
C ASN A 101 8.28 23.07 -2.36
N LEU A 102 7.52 23.23 -1.27
CA LEU A 102 7.58 22.36 -0.09
C LEU A 102 6.63 21.15 -0.20
N GLY A 103 5.75 21.11 -1.21
CA GLY A 103 4.77 20.04 -1.40
C GLY A 103 5.33 18.79 -2.06
N ALA A 104 6.28 18.98 -2.99
CA ALA A 104 6.90 17.89 -3.72
C ALA A 104 7.90 17.12 -2.86
N VAL A 105 7.99 15.80 -3.09
CA VAL A 105 8.95 14.95 -2.39
C VAL A 105 10.40 15.26 -2.81
N TYR A 106 10.64 15.51 -4.09
CA TYR A 106 11.95 15.77 -4.67
C TYR A 106 12.01 17.09 -5.42
N TYR A 107 13.16 17.76 -5.33
CA TYR A 107 13.48 18.93 -6.15
C TYR A 107 14.44 18.54 -7.28
N ASP A 108 13.96 18.62 -8.52
CA ASP A 108 14.74 18.43 -9.74
C ASP A 108 14.59 19.67 -10.64
N PRO A 109 15.56 20.61 -10.63
CA PRO A 109 15.51 21.81 -11.47
C PRO A 109 15.55 21.51 -12.97
N GLY A 110 15.96 20.30 -13.37
CA GLY A 110 16.01 19.85 -14.77
C GLY A 110 14.73 19.16 -15.25
N ALA A 111 13.77 18.90 -14.36
CA ALA A 111 12.56 18.16 -14.72
C ALA A 111 11.69 18.95 -15.72
N PRO A 112 11.23 18.33 -16.82
CA PRO A 112 10.32 18.98 -17.76
C PRO A 112 9.02 19.42 -17.09
N THR A 113 8.46 20.57 -17.49
CA THR A 113 7.19 21.08 -16.91
C THR A 113 6.02 20.10 -17.02
N GLY A 114 6.03 19.23 -18.03
CA GLY A 114 4.99 18.21 -18.23
C GLY A 114 5.07 17.01 -17.26
N THR A 115 6.10 16.92 -16.41
CA THR A 115 6.33 15.79 -15.49
C THR A 115 6.33 16.19 -14.01
N VAL A 116 5.99 17.45 -13.70
CA VAL A 116 5.99 18.03 -12.33
C VAL A 116 4.63 18.70 -12.02
N SER A 117 3.59 18.24 -12.71
CA SER A 117 2.22 18.72 -12.55
C SER A 117 1.26 17.66 -13.07
N SER A 118 -0.01 17.80 -12.73
CA SER A 118 -1.07 16.91 -13.17
C SER A 118 -1.16 16.76 -14.69
N LEU A 119 -1.60 15.57 -15.08
CA LEU A 119 -1.77 15.17 -16.45
C LEU A 119 -2.75 16.10 -17.19
N ARG A 120 -2.28 16.77 -18.25
CA ARG A 120 -3.07 17.74 -19.03
C ARG A 120 -3.84 17.13 -20.20
N THR A 121 -3.42 15.96 -20.64
CA THR A 121 -3.97 15.25 -21.80
C THR A 121 -4.17 13.81 -21.44
N SER A 122 -5.22 13.18 -21.95
CA SER A 122 -5.46 11.79 -21.64
C SER A 122 -4.32 10.88 -22.11
N VAL A 123 -3.96 9.88 -21.30
CA VAL A 123 -2.94 8.87 -21.61
C VAL A 123 -3.53 7.49 -21.40
N THR A 124 -3.17 6.54 -22.25
CA THR A 124 -3.53 5.13 -22.06
C THR A 124 -2.52 4.48 -21.13
N ILE A 125 -2.98 3.82 -20.07
CA ILE A 125 -2.10 3.04 -19.21
C ILE A 125 -1.42 1.96 -20.05
N PRO A 126 -0.08 1.95 -20.16
CA PRO A 126 0.63 1.04 -21.05
C PRO A 126 0.29 -0.42 -20.78
N THR A 127 0.28 -1.23 -21.85
CA THR A 127 -0.16 -2.65 -21.85
C THR A 127 -1.65 -2.89 -21.60
N THR A 128 -2.46 -1.83 -21.54
CA THR A 128 -3.90 -1.91 -21.26
C THR A 128 -4.70 -1.08 -22.28
N SER A 129 -6.02 -1.14 -22.17
CA SER A 129 -6.95 -0.26 -22.90
C SER A 129 -7.56 0.84 -22.03
N PHE A 130 -7.08 1.03 -20.80
CA PHE A 130 -7.64 2.01 -19.86
C PHE A 130 -7.01 3.38 -20.06
N VAL A 131 -7.83 4.41 -20.13
CA VAL A 131 -7.41 5.80 -20.40
C VAL A 131 -7.65 6.62 -19.14
N VAL A 132 -6.64 7.40 -18.73
CA VAL A 132 -6.69 8.36 -17.62
C VAL A 132 -6.43 9.77 -18.12
N GLY A 133 -6.79 10.80 -17.34
CA GLY A 133 -6.56 12.20 -17.71
C GLY A 133 -7.63 12.80 -18.61
N ASP A 134 -8.89 12.39 -18.44
CA ASP A 134 -10.06 13.04 -19.06
C ASP A 134 -10.62 14.19 -18.19
N THR A 135 -9.91 14.49 -17.09
CA THR A 135 -10.25 15.44 -16.05
C THR A 135 -8.96 16.14 -15.65
N LEU A 136 -8.93 17.47 -15.75
CA LEU A 136 -7.83 18.27 -15.25
C LEU A 136 -8.10 18.56 -13.76
N TYR A 137 -7.22 18.08 -12.89
CA TYR A 137 -7.31 18.35 -11.46
C TYR A 137 -6.68 19.70 -11.16
N HIS A 138 -7.26 20.42 -10.20
CA HIS A 138 -6.83 21.75 -9.82
C HIS A 138 -6.49 21.81 -8.33
N ASP A 139 -5.53 22.67 -7.98
CA ASP A 139 -5.18 22.95 -6.58
C ASP A 139 -5.14 24.47 -6.32
N PRO A 140 -5.99 25.02 -5.42
CA PRO A 140 -7.14 24.36 -4.80
C PRO A 140 -8.23 23.96 -5.82
N PRO A 141 -9.23 23.11 -5.47
CA PRO A 141 -10.21 22.50 -6.39
C PRO A 141 -11.08 23.46 -7.25
N LEU A 142 -10.96 24.77 -7.08
CA LEU A 142 -11.66 25.82 -7.82
C LEU A 142 -10.70 26.86 -8.45
N SER A 143 -9.40 26.56 -8.46
CA SER A 143 -8.38 27.42 -9.07
C SER A 143 -8.18 27.11 -10.56
N SER A 144 -7.53 28.01 -11.29
CA SER A 144 -7.03 27.72 -12.64
C SER A 144 -5.69 26.98 -12.63
N ASN A 145 -5.08 26.78 -11.47
CA ASN A 145 -3.78 26.15 -11.35
C ASN A 145 -3.95 24.63 -11.39
N PRO A 146 -3.19 23.93 -12.23
CA PRO A 146 -3.22 22.47 -12.25
C PRO A 146 -2.74 21.95 -10.90
N SER A 147 -3.30 20.82 -10.48
CA SER A 147 -2.80 20.03 -9.36
C SER A 147 -1.30 19.77 -9.54
N PRO A 148 -0.50 19.85 -8.46
CA PRO A 148 0.92 19.53 -8.53
C PRO A 148 1.17 18.03 -8.73
N ALA A 149 0.18 17.16 -8.44
CA ALA A 149 0.37 15.72 -8.50
C ALA A 149 0.37 15.15 -9.92
N GLU A 150 1.54 14.69 -10.38
CA GLU A 150 1.71 13.87 -11.58
C GLU A 150 1.15 12.45 -11.45
N VAL A 151 0.90 11.82 -12.61
CA VAL A 151 0.56 10.40 -12.72
C VAL A 151 1.82 9.60 -12.99
N ILE A 152 2.18 8.69 -12.08
CA ILE A 152 3.33 7.79 -12.22
C ILE A 152 2.80 6.38 -12.53
N MET A 153 3.38 5.78 -13.57
CA MET A 153 3.03 4.45 -14.06
C MET A 153 4.26 3.55 -14.06
N PHE A 154 4.11 2.34 -13.53
CA PHE A 154 5.05 1.25 -13.73
C PHE A 154 4.38 0.12 -14.48
N PHE A 155 5.07 -0.45 -15.47
CA PHE A 155 4.50 -1.52 -16.27
C PHE A 155 5.56 -2.48 -16.85
N PHE A 156 5.19 -3.75 -16.95
CA PHE A 156 6.01 -4.81 -17.54
C PHE A 156 5.59 -5.06 -18.99
N THR A 157 6.56 -5.03 -19.89
CA THR A 157 6.38 -5.40 -21.31
C THR A 157 7.30 -6.56 -21.67
N PRO A 158 6.94 -7.43 -22.63
CA PRO A 158 7.87 -8.44 -23.13
C PRO A 158 9.20 -7.80 -23.57
N ASP A 159 10.33 -8.37 -23.14
CA ASP A 159 11.65 -7.82 -23.46
C ASP A 159 12.10 -8.28 -24.85
N THR A 160 11.98 -7.39 -25.83
CA THR A 160 12.38 -7.71 -27.21
C THR A 160 13.88 -7.58 -27.46
N ALA A 161 14.68 -7.22 -26.45
CA ALA A 161 16.12 -7.06 -26.59
C ALA A 161 16.92 -8.32 -26.27
N THR A 162 16.27 -9.36 -25.77
CA THR A 162 16.87 -10.66 -25.54
C THR A 162 16.35 -11.67 -26.56
N ALA A 163 17.02 -12.82 -26.67
CA ALA A 163 16.54 -13.94 -27.48
C ALA A 163 15.44 -14.76 -26.76
N ARG A 164 15.18 -14.43 -25.50
CA ARG A 164 14.19 -15.09 -24.66
C ARG A 164 12.82 -14.47 -24.94
N SER A 165 11.74 -15.23 -24.70
CA SER A 165 10.37 -14.82 -25.08
C SER A 165 9.40 -14.71 -23.91
N ASP A 166 9.82 -15.19 -22.74
CA ASP A 166 9.08 -15.17 -21.48
C ASP A 166 9.70 -14.20 -20.46
N ASP A 167 10.66 -13.37 -20.88
CA ASP A 167 11.19 -12.27 -20.10
C ASP A 167 10.55 -10.93 -20.45
N TYR A 168 10.68 -10.03 -19.48
CA TYR A 168 10.02 -8.75 -19.42
C TYR A 168 11.02 -7.66 -19.08
N ALA A 169 10.73 -6.46 -19.58
CA ALA A 169 11.33 -5.22 -19.19
C ALA A 169 10.33 -4.41 -18.36
N LEU A 170 10.79 -3.87 -17.24
CA LEU A 170 10.05 -2.91 -16.42
C LEU A 170 10.32 -1.51 -16.94
N TYR A 171 9.24 -0.78 -17.18
CA TYR A 171 9.27 0.62 -17.55
C TYR A 171 8.58 1.47 -16.49
N ARG A 172 9.04 2.71 -16.41
CA ARG A 172 8.40 3.79 -15.67
C ARG A 172 7.95 4.87 -16.64
N GLN A 173 6.80 5.47 -16.41
CA GLN A 173 6.34 6.63 -17.17
C GLN A 173 5.68 7.64 -16.24
N VAL A 174 6.01 8.93 -16.44
CA VAL A 174 5.35 10.05 -15.73
C VAL A 174 4.49 10.79 -16.72
N ASN A 175 3.21 10.95 -16.41
CA ASN A 175 2.21 11.55 -17.27
C ASN A 175 2.29 10.98 -18.70
N ASN A 176 2.34 11.85 -19.72
CA ASN A 176 2.49 11.47 -21.12
C ASN A 176 3.95 11.57 -21.61
N ALA A 177 4.94 11.56 -20.70
CA ALA A 177 6.35 11.51 -21.09
C ALA A 177 6.68 10.17 -21.76
N ALA A 178 7.82 10.10 -22.44
CA ALA A 178 8.31 8.84 -22.98
C ALA A 178 8.61 7.84 -21.84
N PRO A 179 8.23 6.56 -21.96
CA PRO A 179 8.60 5.55 -20.98
C PRO A 179 10.12 5.41 -20.82
N GLU A 180 10.56 5.39 -19.57
CA GLU A 180 11.93 5.16 -19.13
C GLU A 180 12.12 3.68 -18.80
N LEU A 181 13.16 3.07 -19.35
CA LEU A 181 13.52 1.70 -19.01
C LEU A 181 14.12 1.67 -17.60
N VAL A 182 13.51 0.88 -16.71
CA VAL A 182 14.03 0.64 -15.36
C VAL A 182 14.95 -0.57 -15.38
N SER A 183 14.44 -1.72 -15.82
CA SER A 183 15.20 -2.96 -15.78
C SER A 183 14.72 -3.94 -16.84
N ARG A 184 15.56 -4.94 -17.11
CA ARG A 184 15.39 -5.93 -18.18
C ARG A 184 15.61 -7.34 -17.68
N SER A 185 15.37 -8.33 -18.53
CA SER A 185 15.63 -9.73 -18.19
C SER A 185 14.91 -10.16 -16.91
N LEU A 186 13.63 -9.77 -16.77
CA LEU A 186 12.79 -10.10 -15.63
C LEU A 186 11.80 -11.19 -16.02
N LEU A 187 11.63 -12.18 -15.16
CA LEU A 187 10.75 -13.32 -15.32
C LEU A 187 9.62 -13.23 -14.31
N GLN A 188 8.44 -13.66 -14.75
CA GLN A 188 7.31 -13.89 -13.86
C GLN A 188 7.58 -15.14 -13.00
N MET A 189 7.22 -15.09 -11.71
CA MET A 189 7.42 -16.21 -10.80
C MET A 189 6.27 -17.22 -10.88
N GLY A 190 6.36 -18.15 -11.82
CA GLY A 190 5.30 -19.15 -12.05
C GLY A 190 4.02 -18.47 -12.54
N SER A 191 2.89 -18.74 -11.89
CA SER A 191 1.59 -18.10 -12.20
C SER A 191 1.30 -16.87 -11.34
N GLU A 192 2.21 -16.47 -10.45
CA GLU A 192 2.01 -15.30 -9.58
C GLU A 192 2.09 -14.00 -10.41
N PRO A 193 1.20 -13.02 -10.16
CA PRO A 193 1.30 -11.72 -10.84
C PRO A 193 2.54 -10.95 -10.37
N PHE A 194 3.06 -10.04 -11.21
CA PHE A 194 4.16 -9.17 -10.82
C PHE A 194 3.75 -8.23 -9.68
N PHE A 195 2.54 -7.68 -9.75
CA PHE A 195 1.94 -6.88 -8.70
C PHE A 195 0.79 -7.61 -8.02
N ARG A 196 0.85 -7.66 -6.68
CA ARG A 196 -0.24 -8.16 -5.85
C ARG A 196 -0.60 -7.10 -4.83
N PHE A 197 -1.88 -6.74 -4.77
CA PHE A 197 -2.33 -5.59 -4.00
C PHE A 197 -2.94 -6.00 -2.67
N PHE A 198 -2.72 -5.17 -1.66
CA PHE A 198 -3.24 -5.35 -0.32
C PHE A 198 -4.00 -4.10 0.09
N TYR A 199 -5.17 -4.32 0.68
CA TYR A 199 -6.05 -3.26 1.16
C TYR A 199 -6.31 -3.47 2.65
N GLN A 200 -6.60 -2.37 3.34
CA GLN A 200 -7.04 -2.43 4.72
C GLN A 200 -8.52 -2.76 4.74
N ARG A 201 -8.88 -3.84 5.44
CA ARG A 201 -10.27 -4.13 5.76
C ARG A 201 -10.52 -3.70 7.20
N ASP A 202 -11.46 -2.78 7.38
CA ASP A 202 -12.03 -2.48 8.68
C ASP A 202 -13.22 -3.42 8.92
N SER A 203 -13.23 -4.08 10.06
CA SER A 203 -14.35 -4.90 10.50
C SER A 203 -14.74 -4.52 11.90
N THR A 204 -16.03 -4.30 12.13
CA THR A 204 -16.58 -3.88 13.42
C THR A 204 -16.11 -4.84 14.53
N GLY A 205 -15.36 -4.32 15.51
CA GLY A 205 -14.89 -5.10 16.66
C GLY A 205 -13.61 -5.93 16.47
N VAL A 206 -12.92 -5.82 15.32
CA VAL A 206 -11.61 -6.47 15.10
C VAL A 206 -10.61 -5.43 14.57
N ALA A 207 -9.35 -5.54 15.00
CA ALA A 207 -8.27 -4.71 14.47
C ALA A 207 -8.19 -4.81 12.94
N SER A 208 -8.02 -3.66 12.27
CA SER A 208 -7.86 -3.60 10.82
C SER A 208 -6.77 -4.56 10.36
N PHE A 209 -7.05 -5.35 9.34
CA PHE A 209 -6.07 -6.28 8.77
C PHE A 209 -5.90 -6.04 7.27
N ASN A 210 -4.68 -6.28 6.80
CA ASN A 210 -4.37 -6.23 5.38
C ASN A 210 -4.85 -7.53 4.73
N ASP A 211 -5.78 -7.43 3.79
CA ASP A 211 -6.23 -8.55 2.97
C ASP A 211 -5.71 -8.39 1.54
N SER A 212 -5.45 -9.51 0.86
CA SER A 212 -4.96 -9.50 -0.52
C SER A 212 -6.12 -9.46 -1.50
N ILE A 213 -5.97 -8.70 -2.59
CA ILE A 213 -6.93 -8.72 -3.69
C ILE A 213 -6.66 -9.96 -4.54
N PRO A 214 -7.65 -10.85 -4.71
CA PRO A 214 -7.49 -12.03 -5.55
C PRO A 214 -7.19 -11.64 -7.01
N ALA A 215 -6.31 -12.39 -7.68
CA ALA A 215 -5.89 -12.08 -9.05
C ALA A 215 -7.04 -12.06 -10.06
N ASN A 216 -8.12 -12.83 -9.83
CA ASN A 216 -9.32 -12.82 -10.67
C ASN A 216 -10.20 -11.56 -10.50
N GLN A 217 -9.90 -10.71 -9.53
CA GLN A 217 -10.55 -9.40 -9.35
C GLN A 217 -9.75 -8.26 -10.00
N LEU A 218 -8.55 -8.54 -10.51
CA LEU A 218 -7.73 -7.58 -11.24
C LEU A 218 -8.05 -7.62 -12.74
N PRO A 219 -7.87 -6.49 -13.47
CA PRO A 219 -7.43 -5.20 -12.96
C PRO A 219 -8.56 -4.39 -12.32
N LEU A 220 -8.23 -3.63 -11.28
CA LEU A 220 -9.09 -2.55 -10.76
C LEU A 220 -8.73 -1.23 -11.45
N LYS A 221 -9.76 -0.43 -11.75
CA LYS A 221 -9.66 0.80 -12.54
C LYS A 221 -10.49 1.89 -11.87
N HIS A 222 -9.92 3.07 -11.70
CA HIS A 222 -10.64 4.21 -11.14
C HIS A 222 -11.50 4.84 -12.24
N ALA A 223 -12.71 4.33 -12.41
CA ALA A 223 -13.60 4.74 -13.50
C ALA A 223 -14.28 6.08 -13.24
N ALA A 224 -14.41 6.48 -11.97
CA ALA A 224 -14.93 7.79 -11.62
C ALA A 224 -13.87 8.87 -11.86
N LYS A 225 -14.31 10.04 -12.32
CA LYS A 225 -13.42 11.20 -12.54
C LYS A 225 -12.93 11.82 -11.23
N LEU A 226 -13.72 11.67 -10.18
CA LEU A 226 -13.44 12.22 -8.85
C LEU A 226 -13.58 11.10 -7.84
N GLU A 227 -12.59 10.99 -6.98
CA GLU A 227 -12.59 10.09 -5.82
C GLU A 227 -13.73 10.49 -4.86
N ALA A 228 -14.37 9.51 -4.23
CA ALA A 228 -15.48 9.68 -3.28
C ALA A 228 -16.72 10.41 -3.85
N SER A 229 -16.80 10.57 -5.17
CA SER A 229 -18.01 11.07 -5.83
C SER A 229 -19.11 10.01 -5.83
N VAL A 230 -20.35 10.41 -6.10
CA VAL A 230 -21.48 9.46 -6.24
C VAL A 230 -21.27 8.44 -7.37
N ALA A 231 -20.39 8.74 -8.33
CA ALA A 231 -20.01 7.82 -9.40
C ALA A 231 -18.91 6.83 -8.97
N ASP A 232 -18.20 7.11 -7.88
CA ASP A 232 -17.11 6.30 -7.36
C ASP A 232 -17.65 5.20 -6.45
N THR A 233 -17.97 4.07 -7.07
CA THR A 233 -18.63 2.95 -6.39
C THR A 233 -18.05 1.61 -6.83
N GLY A 234 -18.35 0.56 -6.08
CA GLY A 234 -18.01 -0.82 -6.44
C GLY A 234 -16.50 -1.04 -6.58
N GLN A 235 -16.04 -1.43 -7.78
CA GLN A 235 -14.62 -1.73 -8.03
C GLN A 235 -13.74 -0.47 -8.12
N SER A 236 -14.30 0.71 -8.43
CA SER A 236 -13.57 1.97 -8.50
C SER A 236 -13.12 2.39 -7.09
N ALA A 237 -14.08 2.55 -6.17
CA ALA A 237 -13.84 2.93 -4.77
C ALA A 237 -13.00 1.92 -3.97
N LYS A 238 -12.82 0.69 -4.45
CA LYS A 238 -11.91 -0.27 -3.80
C LYS A 238 -10.44 0.17 -3.90
N LEU A 239 -10.06 0.94 -4.92
CA LEU A 239 -8.70 1.44 -5.07
C LEU A 239 -8.31 2.37 -3.91
N ASP A 240 -9.28 3.03 -3.28
CA ASP A 240 -9.06 3.97 -2.18
C ASP A 240 -8.63 3.27 -0.88
N LEU A 241 -8.91 1.97 -0.77
CA LEU A 241 -8.59 1.14 0.39
C LEU A 241 -7.18 0.54 0.33
N PHE A 242 -6.46 0.74 -0.77
CA PHE A 242 -5.14 0.14 -0.97
C PHE A 242 -4.13 0.69 0.03
N ARG A 243 -3.28 -0.18 0.56
CA ARG A 243 -2.23 0.17 1.53
C ARG A 243 -0.85 -0.33 1.16
N ALA A 244 -0.76 -1.40 0.38
CA ALA A 244 0.53 -1.96 -0.02
C ALA A 244 0.44 -2.70 -1.34
N VAL A 245 1.58 -2.84 -1.99
CA VAL A 245 1.78 -3.70 -3.15
C VAL A 245 2.94 -4.64 -2.87
N ARG A 246 2.72 -5.94 -3.10
CA ARG A 246 3.82 -6.90 -3.20
C ARG A 246 4.28 -6.98 -4.64
N VAL A 247 5.57 -6.73 -4.82
CA VAL A 247 6.27 -6.88 -6.10
C VAL A 247 6.98 -8.22 -6.10
N GLN A 248 6.72 -9.03 -7.12
CA GLN A 248 7.22 -10.39 -7.27
C GLN A 248 7.90 -10.54 -8.63
N VAL A 249 9.23 -10.60 -8.66
CA VAL A 249 9.99 -10.71 -9.91
C VAL A 249 11.18 -11.65 -9.75
N ARG A 250 11.60 -12.29 -10.83
CA ARG A 250 12.85 -13.04 -10.91
C ARG A 250 13.76 -12.41 -11.95
N ALA A 251 14.96 -11.98 -11.61
CA ALA A 251 15.93 -11.56 -12.62
C ALA A 251 16.65 -12.77 -13.20
N THR A 252 17.01 -12.70 -14.49
CA THR A 252 17.83 -13.70 -15.17
C THR A 252 19.06 -13.07 -15.85
N ASN A 253 20.09 -13.87 -16.13
CA ASN A 253 21.22 -13.49 -16.98
C ASN A 253 20.88 -13.48 -18.48
N GLY A 254 19.60 -13.64 -18.85
CA GLY A 254 19.12 -13.61 -20.24
C GLY A 254 19.32 -14.91 -21.01
N LEU A 255 19.86 -15.95 -20.36
CA LEU A 255 20.03 -17.29 -20.93
C LEU A 255 18.91 -18.23 -20.48
N THR A 256 18.80 -19.37 -21.16
CA THR A 256 17.85 -20.45 -20.84
C THR A 256 18.60 -21.76 -20.59
N GLY A 257 18.03 -22.67 -19.80
CA GLY A 257 18.57 -24.03 -19.64
C GLY A 257 19.75 -24.09 -18.65
N PRO A 258 20.76 -24.96 -18.87
CA PRO A 258 21.85 -25.17 -17.90
C PRO A 258 22.71 -23.93 -17.59
N GLU A 259 22.68 -22.94 -18.48
CA GLU A 259 23.41 -21.68 -18.35
C GLU A 259 22.57 -20.57 -17.72
N GLU A 260 21.29 -20.81 -17.50
CA GLU A 260 20.40 -19.86 -16.83
C GLU A 260 20.85 -19.63 -15.38
N ARG A 261 20.94 -18.36 -15.00
CA ARG A 261 21.16 -17.92 -13.63
C ARG A 261 20.04 -16.99 -13.25
N THR A 262 19.43 -17.26 -12.11
CA THR A 262 18.31 -16.47 -11.62
C THR A 262 18.55 -15.96 -10.21
N ALA A 263 17.86 -14.88 -9.88
CA ALA A 263 17.69 -14.39 -8.53
C ALA A 263 16.22 -13.97 -8.36
N ASP A 264 15.67 -14.21 -7.18
CA ASP A 264 14.26 -13.96 -6.90
C ASP A 264 14.12 -12.77 -5.96
N LEU A 265 13.06 -11.99 -6.17
CA LEU A 265 12.64 -10.88 -5.33
C LEU A 265 11.15 -10.98 -5.05
N SER A 266 10.80 -10.92 -3.78
CA SER A 266 9.42 -10.74 -3.30
C SER A 266 9.46 -9.75 -2.16
N LEU A 267 9.03 -8.51 -2.41
CA LEU A 267 8.98 -7.45 -1.39
C LEU A 267 7.58 -6.85 -1.35
N MET A 268 7.09 -6.60 -0.13
CA MET A 268 5.93 -5.76 0.11
C MET A 268 6.37 -4.32 0.31
N ILE A 269 5.84 -3.41 -0.51
CA ILE A 269 6.08 -1.97 -0.44
C ILE A 269 4.80 -1.32 0.07
N ASP A 270 4.91 -0.62 1.19
CA ASP A 270 3.81 0.12 1.80
C ASP A 270 3.60 1.46 1.09
N MET A 271 2.35 1.77 0.79
CA MET A 271 1.92 3.07 0.26
C MET A 271 1.54 3.95 1.44
N ARG A 272 2.54 4.49 2.15
CA ARG A 272 2.34 5.21 3.42
C ARG A 272 1.48 6.46 3.29
N ASN A 273 1.50 7.07 2.12
CA ASN A 273 0.72 8.26 1.79
C ASN A 273 -0.61 7.90 1.09
N SER A 274 -0.95 6.60 0.98
CA SER A 274 -2.31 6.20 0.61
C SER A 274 -3.26 6.80 1.62
N LYS A 275 -4.16 7.63 1.11
CA LYS A 275 -4.98 8.54 1.89
C LYS A 275 -5.63 7.84 3.09
N TYR A 276 -5.64 8.52 4.24
CA TYR A 276 -6.47 8.12 5.37
C TYR A 276 -7.94 8.09 4.91
N PRO A 277 -8.71 7.04 5.26
CA PRO A 277 -10.13 6.97 4.89
C PRO A 277 -10.83 8.20 5.46
N ARG A 278 -11.17 9.14 4.57
CA ARG A 278 -11.68 10.49 4.84
C ARG A 278 -10.82 11.28 5.85
N LEU A 279 -10.12 12.32 5.37
CA LEU A 279 -9.92 13.49 6.21
C LEU A 279 -11.29 14.08 6.48
N GLN A 280 -11.95 13.57 7.51
CA GLN A 280 -13.12 14.15 8.12
C GLN A 280 -12.58 15.42 8.79
N SER A 281 -12.63 16.54 8.07
CA SER A 281 -12.35 17.83 8.68
C SER A 281 -13.42 18.00 9.74
N CYS A 282 -13.02 17.93 11.01
CA CYS A 282 -13.94 18.26 12.09
C CYS A 282 -14.25 19.74 11.94
N GLY A 283 -15.46 20.05 11.52
CA GLY A 283 -15.87 21.40 11.21
C GLY A 283 -16.42 22.08 12.45
N ASP A 284 -17.69 22.44 12.39
CA ASP A 284 -18.40 23.08 13.50
C ASP A 284 -18.83 22.07 14.57
N ASP A 285 -19.40 22.56 15.67
CA ASP A 285 -19.89 21.67 16.74
C ASP A 285 -21.00 20.75 16.18
N PRO A 286 -21.00 19.45 16.51
CA PRO A 286 -21.87 18.48 15.86
C PRO A 286 -23.35 18.74 16.15
N ILE A 287 -24.18 18.59 15.12
CA ILE A 287 -25.63 18.77 15.18
C ILE A 287 -26.30 17.40 15.35
N LEU A 288 -26.76 17.14 16.57
CA LEU A 288 -27.56 15.95 16.87
C LEU A 288 -28.92 15.98 16.13
N GLY A 289 -29.63 17.10 16.15
CA GLY A 289 -30.81 17.36 15.30
C GLY A 289 -32.05 16.46 15.53
N THR A 290 -33.11 17.09 16.04
CA THR A 290 -34.50 16.63 16.22
C THR A 290 -34.78 15.44 17.18
N ALA A 291 -35.98 15.53 17.79
CA ALA A 291 -36.47 14.69 18.89
C ALA A 291 -36.55 13.21 18.54
N GLY A 292 -36.25 12.36 19.52
CA GLY A 292 -36.27 10.91 19.34
C GLY A 292 -35.48 10.13 20.39
N PHE A 293 -34.82 10.81 21.34
CA PHE A 293 -34.23 10.12 22.48
C PHE A 293 -35.31 9.76 23.50
N SER A 294 -35.56 8.46 23.67
CA SER A 294 -36.56 7.94 24.61
C SER A 294 -35.91 6.97 25.59
N ALA A 295 -36.38 7.00 26.83
CA ALA A 295 -36.10 6.01 27.85
C ALA A 295 -37.42 5.31 28.21
N MET A 296 -37.43 3.98 28.20
CA MET A 296 -38.61 3.16 28.49
C MET A 296 -38.27 2.09 29.52
N ASP A 297 -39.11 1.95 30.54
CA ASP A 297 -39.06 0.84 31.50
C ASP A 297 -39.43 -0.47 30.79
N VAL A 298 -38.59 -1.50 30.90
CA VAL A 298 -38.77 -2.78 30.22
C VAL A 298 -38.31 -3.95 31.09
N ASP A 299 -39.02 -5.07 30.97
CA ASP A 299 -38.56 -6.36 31.49
C ASP A 299 -37.70 -7.08 30.45
N THR A 300 -36.54 -7.56 30.88
CA THR A 300 -35.73 -8.45 30.05
C THR A 300 -36.36 -9.84 29.96
N THR A 301 -36.00 -10.63 28.94
CA THR A 301 -36.42 -12.04 28.81
C THR A 301 -35.98 -12.93 29.98
N ALA A 302 -35.10 -12.45 30.85
CA ALA A 302 -34.64 -13.09 32.08
C ALA A 302 -35.39 -12.62 33.34
N GLY A 303 -36.39 -11.74 33.20
CA GLY A 303 -37.16 -11.18 34.33
C GLY A 303 -36.38 -10.18 35.18
N GLN A 304 -35.38 -9.51 34.59
CA GLN A 304 -34.65 -8.41 35.23
C GLN A 304 -35.17 -7.08 34.70
N ASP A 305 -35.38 -6.12 35.60
CA ASP A 305 -35.81 -4.75 35.28
C ASP A 305 -34.68 -4.00 34.57
N ALA A 306 -35.03 -3.27 33.52
CA ALA A 306 -34.08 -2.53 32.72
C ALA A 306 -34.73 -1.30 32.09
N VAL A 307 -33.90 -0.35 31.67
CA VAL A 307 -34.36 0.79 30.87
C VAL A 307 -33.82 0.69 29.46
N LEU A 308 -34.72 0.66 28.48
CA LEU A 308 -34.39 0.71 27.05
C LEU A 308 -34.28 2.17 26.59
N LEU A 309 -33.09 2.53 26.11
CA LEU A 309 -32.80 3.80 25.46
C LEU A 309 -32.83 3.62 23.95
N GLN A 310 -33.48 4.53 23.23
CA GLN A 310 -33.51 4.54 21.76
C GLN A 310 -33.34 5.96 21.22
N TRP A 311 -32.59 6.10 20.12
CA TRP A 311 -32.45 7.35 19.37
C TRP A 311 -32.11 7.09 17.89
N ASN A 312 -32.32 8.12 17.09
CA ASN A 312 -31.95 8.14 15.67
C ASN A 312 -30.55 8.72 15.47
N PRO A 313 -29.90 8.44 14.32
CA PRO A 313 -28.65 9.07 13.95
C PRO A 313 -28.74 10.59 13.95
N ALA A 314 -27.64 11.23 14.32
CA ALA A 314 -27.46 12.66 14.35
C ALA A 314 -27.62 13.22 12.94
N THR A 315 -28.06 14.47 12.84
CA THR A 315 -28.14 15.16 11.55
C THR A 315 -26.77 15.18 10.86
N ASP A 316 -25.71 15.48 11.61
CA ASP A 316 -24.33 15.45 11.11
C ASP A 316 -23.71 14.05 11.05
N GLU A 317 -24.47 12.98 11.31
CA GLU A 317 -24.05 11.63 10.95
C GLU A 317 -24.51 11.25 9.53
N VAL A 318 -25.71 11.70 9.13
CA VAL A 318 -26.35 11.30 7.85
C VAL A 318 -26.38 12.40 6.80
N MET A 319 -26.20 13.65 7.21
CA MET A 319 -26.19 14.87 6.41
C MET A 319 -25.07 15.80 6.90
N GLY A 320 -24.95 17.01 6.35
CA GLY A 320 -23.96 17.98 6.84
C GLY A 320 -22.52 17.52 6.65
N GLU A 321 -21.69 17.76 7.66
CA GLU A 321 -20.25 17.47 7.66
C GLU A 321 -19.92 15.97 7.80
N GLN A 322 -20.92 15.15 8.17
CA GLN A 322 -20.80 13.69 8.31
C GLN A 322 -19.64 13.30 9.24
N ASP A 323 -19.46 14.06 10.33
CA ASP A 323 -18.26 14.01 11.15
C ASP A 323 -18.43 13.42 12.56
N VAL A 324 -19.63 12.90 12.87
CA VAL A 324 -19.94 12.24 14.15
C VAL A 324 -19.23 10.89 14.26
N ILE A 325 -18.45 10.70 15.33
CA ILE A 325 -17.71 9.46 15.60
C ILE A 325 -18.37 8.58 16.68
N ARG A 326 -19.12 9.19 17.62
CA ARG A 326 -19.80 8.47 18.71
C ARG A 326 -20.90 9.30 19.36
N TYR A 327 -21.72 8.63 20.14
CA TYR A 327 -22.70 9.19 21.07
C TYR A 327 -22.19 9.04 22.49
N THR A 328 -22.27 10.11 23.27
CA THR A 328 -22.02 10.08 24.71
C THR A 328 -23.34 10.13 25.43
N LEU A 329 -23.52 9.23 26.40
CA LEU A 329 -24.74 9.11 27.20
C LEU A 329 -24.45 9.46 28.65
N TRP A 330 -25.42 10.11 29.28
CA TRP A 330 -25.43 10.41 30.70
C TRP A 330 -26.64 9.79 31.37
N ARG A 331 -26.49 9.51 32.66
CA ARG A 331 -27.52 8.97 33.54
C ARG A 331 -27.45 9.66 34.89
N ARG A 332 -28.60 9.99 35.46
CA ARG A 332 -28.74 10.50 36.84
C ARG A 332 -30.05 10.03 37.46
N LEU A 333 -30.15 10.13 38.78
CA LEU A 333 -31.45 10.08 39.45
C LEU A 333 -32.19 11.41 39.24
N ALA A 334 -33.52 11.35 39.21
CA ALA A 334 -34.35 12.53 39.07
C ALA A 334 -34.10 13.51 40.24
N GLY A 335 -33.61 14.69 39.92
CA GLY A 335 -33.27 15.74 40.90
C GLY A 335 -31.77 15.89 41.18
N ASP A 336 -30.94 14.91 40.82
CA ASP A 336 -29.49 14.98 40.98
C ASP A 336 -28.81 15.78 39.86
N PRO A 337 -27.60 16.33 40.06
CA PRO A 337 -26.82 16.92 38.97
C PRO A 337 -26.30 15.83 38.01
N TRP A 338 -26.00 16.21 36.76
CA TRP A 338 -25.29 15.34 35.83
C TRP A 338 -23.87 15.04 36.33
N ALA A 339 -23.48 13.76 36.36
CA ALA A 339 -22.13 13.30 36.68
C ALA A 339 -21.31 13.08 35.40
N ASP A 340 -20.16 12.41 35.51
CA ASP A 340 -19.37 11.98 34.36
C ASP A 340 -20.20 11.12 33.39
N PRO A 341 -19.84 11.09 32.09
CA PRO A 341 -20.51 10.27 31.10
C PRO A 341 -20.69 8.82 31.55
N PHE A 342 -21.91 8.33 31.43
CA PHE A 342 -22.29 6.97 31.77
C PHE A 342 -21.73 5.97 30.76
N LEU A 343 -21.83 6.29 29.46
CA LEU A 343 -21.45 5.40 28.37
C LEU A 343 -21.08 6.20 27.11
N SER A 344 -20.33 5.57 26.20
CA SER A 344 -20.21 6.05 24.83
C SER A 344 -20.45 4.92 23.84
N ILE A 345 -21.15 5.21 22.75
CA ILE A 345 -21.56 4.26 21.71
C ILE A 345 -21.05 4.76 20.35
N PRO A 346 -20.28 3.98 19.58
CA PRO A 346 -19.79 4.40 18.27
C PRO A 346 -20.91 4.75 17.29
N ALA A 347 -20.66 5.72 16.40
CA ALA A 347 -21.57 6.10 15.32
C ALA A 347 -21.48 5.12 14.11
N GLY A 348 -22.42 5.19 13.17
CA GLY A 348 -22.49 4.37 11.96
C GLY A 348 -23.68 3.40 11.87
N ALA A 349 -24.64 3.45 12.80
CA ALA A 349 -25.84 2.60 12.76
C ALA A 349 -27.04 3.36 12.19
N ALA A 350 -27.97 2.66 11.54
CA ALA A 350 -29.21 3.26 11.02
C ALA A 350 -30.19 3.70 12.13
N THR A 351 -30.11 3.05 13.30
CA THR A 351 -30.87 3.33 14.52
C THR A 351 -30.05 2.88 15.72
N TYR A 352 -30.20 3.55 16.86
CA TYR A 352 -29.48 3.20 18.08
C TYR A 352 -30.41 2.71 19.19
N SER A 353 -29.93 1.71 19.92
CA SER A 353 -30.59 1.22 21.13
C SER A 353 -29.57 0.79 22.17
N TYR A 354 -29.84 1.07 23.44
CA TYR A 354 -29.04 0.60 24.56
C TYR A 354 -29.95 0.16 25.71
N LEU A 355 -29.61 -0.94 26.36
CA LEU A 355 -30.36 -1.50 27.48
C LEU A 355 -29.55 -1.32 28.76
N ASP A 356 -30.02 -0.45 29.66
CA ASP A 356 -29.43 -0.27 30.98
C ASP A 356 -30.06 -1.24 31.97
N THR A 357 -29.32 -2.29 32.33
CA THR A 357 -29.75 -3.30 33.31
C THR A 357 -29.27 -3.00 34.73
N ASN A 358 -28.61 -1.87 34.96
CA ASN A 358 -28.08 -1.47 36.26
C ASN A 358 -28.93 -0.37 36.86
N VAL A 359 -30.21 -0.70 37.07
CA VAL A 359 -31.26 0.18 37.59
C VAL A 359 -31.91 -0.44 38.82
N THR A 360 -32.41 0.40 39.73
CA THR A 360 -33.09 -0.04 40.96
C THR A 360 -34.60 0.17 40.84
N VAL A 361 -35.39 -0.83 41.20
CA VAL A 361 -36.86 -0.72 41.29
C VAL A 361 -37.25 0.38 42.29
N GLY A 362 -38.19 1.23 41.89
CA GLY A 362 -38.67 2.38 42.65
C GLY A 362 -37.88 3.68 42.42
N ASP A 363 -36.68 3.61 41.83
CA ASP A 363 -35.92 4.81 41.47
C ASP A 363 -36.44 5.41 40.15
N THR A 364 -36.32 6.73 40.03
CA THR A 364 -36.61 7.46 38.78
C THR A 364 -35.34 7.99 38.17
N TYR A 365 -35.02 7.57 36.96
CA TYR A 365 -33.82 7.96 36.22
C TYR A 365 -34.13 8.99 35.14
N VAL A 366 -33.16 9.86 34.86
CA VAL A 366 -33.15 10.75 33.70
C VAL A 366 -31.88 10.45 32.89
N TYR A 367 -32.05 10.30 31.58
CA TYR A 367 -30.95 10.03 30.66
C TYR A 367 -30.76 11.21 29.72
N ALA A 368 -29.54 11.40 29.23
CA ALA A 368 -29.24 12.33 28.17
C ALA A 368 -28.29 11.73 27.14
N VAL A 369 -28.34 12.23 25.91
CA VAL A 369 -27.43 11.84 24.81
C VAL A 369 -26.92 13.07 24.07
N ALA A 370 -25.65 13.05 23.67
CA ALA A 370 -25.04 14.03 22.77
C ALA A 370 -24.22 13.30 21.69
N ALA A 371 -24.17 13.87 20.49
CA ALA A 371 -23.24 13.45 19.45
C ALA A 371 -21.86 14.06 19.70
N GLN A 372 -20.81 13.31 19.38
CA GLN A 372 -19.42 13.75 19.41
C GLN A 372 -18.82 13.65 18.02
N ASP A 373 -18.21 14.74 17.57
CA ASP A 373 -17.46 14.83 16.32
C ASP A 373 -16.06 14.20 16.45
N CYS A 374 -15.23 14.34 15.42
CA CYS A 374 -13.83 13.89 15.46
C CYS A 374 -12.91 14.74 16.37
N THR A 375 -13.45 15.74 17.07
CA THR A 375 -12.80 16.47 18.17
C THR A 375 -13.38 16.06 19.54
N PRO A 376 -12.89 16.62 20.66
CA PRO A 376 -13.52 16.45 21.96
C PRO A 376 -14.88 17.16 22.13
N LYS A 377 -15.40 17.86 21.12
CA LYS A 377 -16.62 18.65 21.21
C LYS A 377 -17.88 17.78 21.19
N LEU A 378 -18.93 18.29 21.80
CA LEU A 378 -20.22 17.62 21.93
C LEU A 378 -21.33 18.52 21.39
N SER A 379 -22.36 17.90 20.85
CA SER A 379 -23.61 18.57 20.52
C SER A 379 -24.31 19.06 21.79
N GLY A 380 -25.36 19.86 21.63
CA GLY A 380 -26.36 20.02 22.69
C GLY A 380 -26.91 18.65 23.14
N MET A 381 -27.09 18.47 24.44
CA MET A 381 -27.67 17.23 24.99
C MET A 381 -29.17 17.18 24.73
N LEU A 382 -29.66 16.00 24.37
CA LEU A 382 -31.09 15.67 24.39
C LEU A 382 -31.39 14.84 25.62
N GLU A 383 -32.27 15.35 26.49
CA GLU A 383 -32.75 14.63 27.66
C GLU A 383 -34.01 13.83 27.32
N ALA A 384 -34.08 12.58 27.80
CA ALA A 384 -35.30 11.78 27.76
C ALA A 384 -36.25 12.17 28.90
N ALA A 385 -37.54 11.83 28.76
CA ALA A 385 -38.48 11.94 29.87
C ALA A 385 -38.02 11.07 31.06
N PRO A 386 -38.23 11.51 32.32
CA PRO A 386 -37.92 10.69 33.49
C PRO A 386 -38.65 9.34 33.44
N VAL A 387 -37.94 8.27 33.77
CA VAL A 387 -38.46 6.89 33.77
C VAL A 387 -38.35 6.32 35.19
N THR A 388 -39.49 5.91 35.75
CA THR A 388 -39.55 5.18 37.02
C THR A 388 -39.54 3.70 36.72
N VAL A 389 -38.63 2.96 37.35
CA VAL A 389 -38.52 1.49 37.21
C VAL A 389 -39.52 0.84 38.16
N ASN A 390 -40.44 0.02 37.65
CA ASN A 390 -41.58 -0.50 38.41
C ASN A 390 -41.48 -1.96 38.80
#